data_AF-A0A345NNJ0-F1
#
_entry.id   AF-A0A345NNJ0-F1
#
_cell.length_a   1.000
_cell.length_b   1.000
_cell.length_c   1.000
_cell.angle_alpha   90.00
_cell.angle_beta   90.00
_cell.angle_gamma   90.00
#
_symmetry.space_group_name_H-M   'P 1'
#
loop_
_entity.id
_entity.type
_entity.pdbx_description
1 polymer ?
#
loop_
_entity_poly.entity_id
_entity_poly.type
_entity_poly.pdbx_seq_one_letter_code
_entity_poly.pdbx_strand_id
1 'polypeptide(L)'
;MMVTDLQHFLDLPLDAPGPARRLAEQLGDLVSAATAGDAGTAWESALPCRRRPGHRACPGRMVLHRDLDVSVPIRWQCSSCADQGRISNWADSPFDLRPRRLARAEPVHQILIPTEVAATLRELNLLDVDSQRLVFRIHPHATGKVVLPATEDGLEELIGSLAAEANHETDMRRQRRLDVAFEALNAAAGSNGA
;
A
#
# COMPACT_ATOMS: atom_id res chain seq x y z
N MET A 1 2.93 -6.26 21.56
CA MET A 1 2.91 -4.89 21.03
C MET A 1 4.33 -4.53 20.61
N MET A 2 4.51 -4.13 19.35
CA MET A 2 5.81 -3.72 18.80
C MET A 2 5.97 -2.20 18.91
N VAL A 3 7.15 -1.72 19.27
CA VAL A 3 7.48 -0.29 19.27
C VAL A 3 8.71 -0.12 18.41
N THR A 4 8.62 0.73 17.41
CA THR A 4 9.63 0.83 16.37
C THR A 4 9.93 2.29 16.06
N ASP A 5 11.21 2.59 15.97
CA ASP A 5 11.72 3.80 15.32
C ASP A 5 12.03 3.46 13.86
N LEU A 6 11.39 4.15 12.91
CA LEU A 6 11.56 3.85 11.49
C LEU A 6 12.99 4.11 11.00
N GLN A 7 13.72 5.07 11.59
CA GLN A 7 15.06 5.43 11.12
C GLN A 7 16.05 4.27 11.18
N HIS A 8 15.87 3.34 12.13
CA HIS A 8 16.69 2.14 12.23
C HIS A 8 16.52 1.14 11.07
N PHE A 9 15.52 1.35 10.21
CA PHE A 9 15.17 0.44 9.11
C PHE A 9 15.33 1.07 7.72
N LEU A 10 15.66 2.36 7.63
CA LEU A 10 15.82 3.04 6.34
C LEU A 10 17.10 2.59 5.61
N ASP A 11 18.20 2.41 6.34
CA ASP A 11 19.52 2.11 5.79
C ASP A 11 20.04 0.73 6.26
N LEU A 12 19.22 -0.32 6.07
CA LEU A 12 19.66 -1.67 6.39
C LEU A 12 20.84 -2.10 5.49
N PRO A 13 21.89 -2.72 6.06
CA PRO A 13 23.04 -3.13 5.27
C PRO A 13 22.71 -4.29 4.30
N LEU A 14 23.50 -4.40 3.23
CA LEU A 14 23.34 -5.42 2.18
C LEU A 14 23.57 -6.87 2.65
N ASP A 15 24.02 -7.08 3.88
CA ASP A 15 24.15 -8.38 4.53
C ASP A 15 23.09 -8.61 5.63
N ALA A 16 22.17 -7.64 5.82
CA ALA A 16 21.10 -7.76 6.80
C ALA A 16 20.29 -9.07 6.58
N PRO A 17 19.98 -9.82 7.64
CA PRO A 17 19.23 -11.06 7.52
C PRO A 17 17.88 -10.86 6.82
N GLY A 18 17.48 -11.82 5.99
CA GLY A 18 16.19 -11.78 5.28
C GLY A 18 14.96 -11.49 6.17
N PRO A 19 14.86 -11.98 7.42
CA PRO A 19 13.81 -11.54 8.35
C PRO A 19 13.81 -10.05 8.67
N ALA A 20 14.99 -9.41 8.80
CA ALA A 20 15.11 -7.99 9.08
C ALA A 20 14.64 -7.15 7.87
N ARG A 21 15.00 -7.55 6.65
CA ARG A 21 14.52 -6.89 5.42
C ARG A 21 13.01 -6.96 5.26
N ARG A 22 12.43 -8.14 5.47
CA ARG A 22 10.97 -8.32 5.41
C ARG A 22 10.23 -7.52 6.48
N LEU A 23 10.88 -7.26 7.63
CA LEU A 23 10.33 -6.38 8.64
C LEU A 23 10.43 -4.91 8.20
N ALA A 24 11.56 -4.47 7.64
CA ALA A 24 11.70 -3.12 7.08
C ALA A 24 10.68 -2.83 5.98
N GLU A 25 10.50 -3.75 5.04
CA GLU A 25 9.47 -3.66 3.99
C GLU A 25 8.07 -3.54 4.61
N GLN A 26 7.75 -4.35 5.62
CA GLN A 26 6.45 -4.27 6.29
C GLN A 26 6.26 -2.92 6.99
N LEU A 27 7.30 -2.39 7.64
CA LEU A 27 7.26 -1.10 8.29
C LEU A 27 7.06 0.04 7.28
N GLY A 28 7.76 -0.02 6.15
CA GLY A 28 7.58 0.89 5.03
C GLY A 28 6.14 0.86 4.50
N ASP A 29 5.62 -0.34 4.21
CA ASP A 29 4.22 -0.52 3.76
C ASP A 29 3.21 0.10 4.74
N LEU A 30 3.40 -0.14 6.05
CA LEU A 30 2.52 0.38 7.10
C LEU A 30 2.55 1.91 7.16
N VAL A 31 3.73 2.51 7.01
CA VAL A 31 3.89 3.97 6.99
C VAL A 31 3.28 4.56 5.72
N SER A 32 3.57 3.99 4.56
CA SER A 32 2.99 4.40 3.27
C SER A 32 1.47 4.38 3.30
N ALA A 33 0.87 3.29 3.78
CA ALA A 33 -0.59 3.22 3.94
C ALA A 33 -1.08 4.25 4.96
N ALA A 34 -0.54 4.29 6.18
CA ALA A 34 -1.04 5.19 7.21
C ALA A 34 -0.94 6.69 6.83
N THR A 35 0.04 7.05 6.01
CA THR A 35 0.24 8.43 5.52
C THR A 35 -0.56 8.76 4.27
N ALA A 36 -0.87 7.76 3.43
CA ALA A 36 -1.82 7.90 2.32
C ALA A 36 -3.27 8.08 2.78
N GLY A 37 -3.59 7.59 3.98
CA GLY A 37 -4.90 7.78 4.63
C GLY A 37 -5.05 9.13 5.35
N ASP A 38 -6.31 9.43 5.68
CA ASP A 38 -6.67 10.66 6.37
C ASP A 38 -6.18 10.67 7.83
N ALA A 39 -5.75 11.84 8.29
CA ALA A 39 -5.29 12.02 9.67
C ALA A 39 -6.45 11.92 10.68
N GLY A 40 -6.16 11.45 11.88
CA GLY A 40 -7.11 11.46 13.02
C GLY A 40 -8.21 10.42 12.95
N THR A 41 -8.32 9.65 11.86
CA THR A 41 -9.30 8.57 11.71
C THR A 41 -8.59 7.25 11.51
N ALA A 42 -8.97 6.24 12.29
CA ALA A 42 -8.50 4.88 12.05
C ALA A 42 -9.22 4.27 10.85
N TRP A 43 -8.50 3.56 9.99
CA TRP A 43 -9.09 2.92 8.81
C TRP A 43 -8.40 1.58 8.51
N GLU A 44 -9.11 0.68 7.85
CA GLU A 44 -8.58 -0.62 7.45
C GLU A 44 -7.99 -0.56 6.05
N SER A 45 -6.69 -0.83 5.94
CA SER A 45 -5.99 -0.90 4.65
C SER A 45 -6.11 -2.28 4.02
N ALA A 46 -5.83 -2.39 2.72
CA ALA A 46 -5.74 -3.69 2.05
C ALA A 46 -4.42 -4.44 2.32
N LEU A 47 -3.53 -3.92 3.18
CA LEU A 47 -2.30 -4.62 3.56
C LEU A 47 -2.64 -5.91 4.33
N PRO A 48 -2.09 -7.07 3.94
CA PRO A 48 -2.31 -8.32 4.65
C PRO A 48 -1.49 -8.38 5.94
N CYS A 49 -2.03 -9.04 6.96
CA CYS A 49 -1.22 -9.40 8.12
C CYS A 49 -0.18 -10.46 7.74
N ARG A 50 1.11 -10.21 8.02
CA ARG A 50 2.21 -11.14 7.72
C ARG A 50 2.37 -12.27 8.75
N ARG A 51 1.57 -12.27 9.83
CA ARG A 51 1.61 -13.31 10.87
C ARG A 51 1.02 -14.63 10.38
N ARG A 52 1.48 -15.74 10.98
CA ARG A 52 0.95 -17.08 10.74
C ARG A 52 0.56 -17.83 12.04
N PRO A 53 -0.47 -17.38 12.78
CA PRO A 53 -0.94 -18.09 13.97
C PRO A 53 -1.36 -19.52 13.63
N GLY A 54 -0.90 -20.51 14.40
CA GLY A 54 -1.21 -21.92 14.14
C GLY A 54 -0.73 -22.42 12.76
N HIS A 55 0.38 -21.86 12.24
CA HIS A 55 0.97 -22.19 10.93
C HIS A 55 0.10 -21.86 9.71
N ARG A 56 -0.96 -21.04 9.86
CA ARG A 56 -1.81 -20.60 8.75
C ARG A 56 -1.71 -19.09 8.57
N ALA A 57 -1.79 -18.60 7.33
CA ALA A 57 -1.81 -17.17 7.05
C ALA A 57 -2.97 -16.51 7.80
N CYS A 58 -2.67 -15.41 8.50
CA CYS A 58 -3.71 -14.62 9.17
C CYS A 58 -4.63 -14.01 8.09
N PRO A 59 -5.96 -14.14 8.19
CA PRO A 59 -6.88 -13.55 7.22
C PRO A 59 -7.07 -12.04 7.43
N GLY A 60 -6.57 -11.49 8.54
CA GLY A 60 -6.75 -10.10 8.92
C GLY A 60 -5.97 -9.11 8.05
N ARG A 61 -6.45 -7.87 8.09
CA ARG A 61 -5.84 -6.72 7.44
C ARG A 61 -5.27 -5.75 8.46
N MET A 62 -4.47 -4.79 8.00
CA MET A 62 -3.86 -3.80 8.87
C MET A 62 -4.79 -2.59 9.03
N VAL A 63 -5.26 -2.38 10.26
CA VAL A 63 -5.95 -1.16 10.69
C VAL A 63 -4.91 -0.16 11.15
N LEU A 64 -4.96 1.05 10.59
CA LEU A 64 -3.95 2.08 10.71
C LEU A 64 -4.57 3.35 11.29
N HIS A 65 -3.82 4.03 12.15
CA HIS A 65 -4.20 5.33 12.69
C HIS A 65 -2.97 6.24 12.75
N ARG A 66 -2.99 7.28 11.92
CA ARG A 66 -2.05 8.40 11.96
C ARG A 66 -2.71 9.59 12.64
N ASP A 67 -2.02 10.22 13.58
CA ASP A 67 -2.53 11.41 14.25
C ASP A 67 -2.44 12.67 13.36
N LEU A 68 -3.09 13.75 13.78
CA LEU A 68 -2.90 15.08 13.20
C LEU A 68 -1.51 15.63 13.55
N ASP A 69 -1.03 15.35 14.77
CA ASP A 69 0.32 15.67 15.19
C ASP A 69 1.33 14.63 14.66
N VAL A 70 2.26 15.09 13.82
CA VAL A 70 3.26 14.26 13.14
C VAL A 70 4.30 13.66 14.10
N SER A 71 4.46 14.25 15.28
CA SER A 71 5.35 13.72 16.33
C SER A 71 4.76 12.49 17.02
N VAL A 72 3.44 12.28 16.90
CA VAL A 72 2.76 11.11 17.48
C VAL A 72 3.05 9.88 16.62
N PRO A 73 3.47 8.75 17.23
CA PRO A 73 3.71 7.52 16.49
C PRO A 73 2.45 7.01 15.79
N ILE A 74 2.58 6.57 14.53
CA ILE A 74 1.53 5.82 13.83
C ILE A 74 1.21 4.57 14.63
N ARG A 75 -0.08 4.31 14.86
CA ARG A 75 -0.56 3.08 15.48
C ARG A 75 -1.06 2.13 14.40
N TRP A 76 -0.75 0.85 14.55
CA TRP A 76 -1.25 -0.19 13.67
C TRP A 76 -1.66 -1.43 14.46
N GLN A 77 -2.68 -2.13 13.97
CA GLN A 77 -3.10 -3.41 14.51
C GLN A 77 -3.70 -4.29 13.42
N CYS A 78 -3.62 -5.59 13.58
CA CYS A 78 -4.35 -6.53 12.74
C CYS A 78 -5.83 -6.59 13.15
N SER A 79 -6.75 -6.66 12.19
CA SER A 79 -8.19 -6.83 12.47
C SER A 79 -8.60 -8.23 12.93
N SER A 80 -7.70 -9.23 12.86
CA SER A 80 -8.03 -10.63 13.18
C SER A 80 -7.18 -11.24 14.31
N CYS A 81 -5.90 -10.88 14.40
CA CYS A 81 -5.00 -11.44 15.42
C CYS A 81 -4.44 -10.32 16.32
N ALA A 82 -3.77 -10.70 17.41
CA ALA A 82 -3.24 -9.75 18.40
C ALA A 82 -1.97 -8.98 17.96
N ASP A 83 -1.63 -9.01 16.66
CA ASP A 83 -0.47 -8.31 16.13
C ASP A 83 -0.74 -6.81 16.05
N GLN A 84 0.11 -6.02 16.70
CA GLN A 84 -0.08 -4.58 16.83
C GLN A 84 1.23 -3.89 17.19
N GLY A 85 1.32 -2.61 16.88
CA GLY A 85 2.47 -1.81 17.23
C GLY A 85 2.35 -0.32 16.96
N ARG A 86 3.49 0.36 17.16
CA ARG A 86 3.65 1.80 16.99
C ARG A 86 4.94 2.09 16.23
N ILE A 87 4.90 3.07 15.33
CA ILE A 87 6.05 3.50 14.51
C ILE A 87 6.27 4.99 14.74
N SER A 88 7.43 5.37 15.29
CA SER A 88 7.89 6.75 15.46
C SER A 88 8.87 7.15 14.36
N ASN A 89 9.17 8.46 14.26
CA ASN A 89 10.15 9.03 13.31
C ASN A 89 9.88 8.63 11.85
N TRP A 90 8.59 8.53 11.51
CA TRP A 90 8.12 8.16 10.19
C TRP A 90 8.00 9.35 9.23
N ALA A 91 7.80 10.55 9.79
CA ALA A 91 7.60 11.77 9.02
C ALA A 91 8.85 12.08 8.19
N ASP A 92 8.63 12.55 6.97
CA ASP A 92 9.66 12.92 5.98
C ASP A 92 10.58 11.77 5.54
N SER A 93 10.27 10.52 5.93
CA SER A 93 10.90 9.33 5.39
C SER A 93 10.48 9.08 3.93
N PRO A 94 11.20 8.23 3.18
CA PRO A 94 10.79 7.83 1.83
C PRO A 94 9.39 7.19 1.74
N PHE A 95 8.86 6.70 2.86
CA PHE A 95 7.54 6.07 2.95
C PHE A 95 6.44 7.06 3.37
N ASP A 96 6.76 8.32 3.62
CA ASP A 96 5.79 9.34 3.98
C ASP A 96 5.05 9.87 2.74
N LEU A 97 3.87 9.30 2.50
CA LEU A 97 3.01 9.61 1.36
C LEU A 97 1.97 10.71 1.65
N ARG A 98 2.15 11.53 2.70
CA ARG A 98 1.24 12.66 2.93
C ARG A 98 1.21 13.60 1.72
N PRO A 99 0.05 14.16 1.35
CA PRO A 99 -0.03 15.16 0.28
C PRO A 99 0.83 16.37 0.62
N ARG A 100 1.83 16.66 -0.23
CA ARG A 100 2.69 17.85 -0.08
C ARG A 100 2.17 19.09 -0.80
N ARG A 101 1.21 18.91 -1.72
CA ARG A 101 0.54 19.99 -2.44
C ARG A 101 -0.96 19.84 -2.30
N LEU A 102 -1.65 20.97 -2.22
CA LEU A 102 -3.11 21.03 -2.35
C LEU A 102 -3.43 20.68 -3.81
N ALA A 103 -3.82 19.43 -4.06
CA ALA A 103 -4.43 19.06 -5.33
C ALA A 103 -5.84 19.65 -5.40
N ARG A 104 -6.31 19.93 -6.62
CA ARG A 104 -7.68 20.34 -6.84
C ARG A 104 -8.60 19.20 -6.38
N ALA A 105 -9.73 19.54 -5.77
CA ALA A 105 -10.73 18.54 -5.43
C ALA A 105 -11.34 18.00 -6.72
N GLU A 106 -10.85 16.84 -7.16
CA GLU A 106 -11.37 16.09 -8.29
C GLU A 106 -12.27 14.96 -7.80
N PRO A 107 -13.26 14.53 -8.61
CA PRO A 107 -14.06 13.36 -8.32
C PRO A 107 -13.16 12.14 -8.10
N VAL A 108 -13.36 11.44 -6.98
CA VAL A 108 -12.67 10.18 -6.68
C VAL A 108 -13.62 9.03 -6.98
N HIS A 109 -13.22 8.18 -7.91
CA HIS A 109 -13.93 6.96 -8.27
C HIS A 109 -13.48 5.79 -7.39
N GLN A 110 -14.42 4.90 -7.08
CA GLN A 110 -14.16 3.69 -6.31
C GLN A 110 -14.02 2.52 -7.27
N ILE A 111 -12.79 2.08 -7.55
CA ILE A 111 -12.51 1.07 -8.57
C ILE A 111 -12.35 -0.29 -7.90
N LEU A 112 -13.24 -1.23 -8.20
CA LEU A 112 -13.17 -2.58 -7.65
C LEU A 112 -12.14 -3.42 -8.40
N ILE A 113 -11.10 -3.87 -7.68
CA ILE A 113 -10.05 -4.73 -8.23
C ILE A 113 -9.87 -5.99 -7.38
N PRO A 114 -9.33 -7.08 -7.96
CA PRO A 114 -8.95 -8.26 -7.20
C PRO A 114 -7.84 -7.97 -6.19
N THR A 115 -7.81 -8.72 -5.09
CA THR A 115 -6.81 -8.56 -4.02
C THR A 115 -5.38 -8.79 -4.53
N GLU A 116 -5.21 -9.74 -5.44
CA GLU A 116 -3.95 -10.08 -6.09
C GLU A 116 -3.43 -8.96 -6.99
N VAL A 117 -4.32 -8.18 -7.61
CA VAL A 117 -3.94 -7.00 -8.40
C VAL A 117 -3.37 -5.93 -7.46
N ALA A 118 -4.04 -5.66 -6.34
CA ALA A 118 -3.51 -4.74 -5.33
C ALA A 118 -2.17 -5.19 -4.72
N ALA A 119 -1.93 -6.50 -4.61
CA ALA A 119 -0.62 -7.01 -4.20
C ALA A 119 0.45 -6.73 -5.26
N THR A 120 0.13 -7.01 -6.54
CA THR A 120 1.03 -6.73 -7.67
C THR A 120 1.35 -5.24 -7.81
N LEU A 121 0.36 -4.34 -7.64
CA LEU A 121 0.58 -2.89 -7.69
C LEU A 121 1.58 -2.39 -6.63
N ARG A 122 1.62 -3.02 -5.45
CA ARG A 122 2.60 -2.67 -4.39
C ARG A 122 4.02 -3.15 -4.68
N GLU A 123 4.17 -4.09 -5.62
CA GLU A 123 5.48 -4.63 -6.04
C GLU A 123 6.08 -3.87 -7.23
N LEU A 124 5.42 -2.82 -7.71
CA LEU A 124 5.95 -1.96 -8.78
C LEU A 124 7.16 -1.17 -8.25
N ASN A 125 8.22 -1.14 -9.05
CA ASN A 125 9.47 -0.46 -8.69
C ASN A 125 9.44 1.03 -9.07
N LEU A 126 8.65 1.39 -10.08
CA LEU A 126 8.65 2.73 -10.68
C LEU A 126 7.28 3.37 -10.54
N LEU A 127 6.91 3.71 -9.30
CA LEU A 127 5.75 4.55 -9.03
C LEU A 127 6.21 5.92 -8.55
N ASP A 128 5.60 6.96 -9.10
CA ASP A 128 5.69 8.29 -8.52
C ASP A 128 4.92 8.38 -7.19
N VAL A 129 5.12 9.46 -6.44
CA VAL A 129 4.57 9.60 -5.08
C VAL A 129 3.03 9.61 -5.08
N ASP A 130 2.39 10.12 -6.12
CA ASP A 130 0.93 10.19 -6.19
C ASP A 130 0.33 8.82 -6.55
N SER A 131 0.91 8.07 -7.50
CA SER A 131 0.54 6.69 -7.79
C SER A 131 0.79 5.75 -6.61
N GLN A 132 1.91 5.91 -5.89
CA GLN A 132 2.16 5.19 -4.64
C GLN A 132 1.02 5.45 -3.64
N ARG A 133 0.59 6.72 -3.49
CA ARG A 133 -0.49 7.08 -2.57
C ARG A 133 -1.80 6.38 -2.94
N LEU A 134 -2.15 6.31 -4.22
CA LEU A 134 -3.35 5.59 -4.68
C LEU A 134 -3.28 4.11 -4.28
N VAL A 135 -2.16 3.45 -4.57
CA VAL A 135 -1.94 2.03 -4.27
C VAL A 135 -1.97 1.74 -2.76
N PHE A 136 -1.38 2.61 -1.95
CA PHE A 136 -1.36 2.45 -0.50
C PHE A 136 -2.64 2.90 0.20
N ARG A 137 -3.54 3.62 -0.49
CA ARG A 137 -4.90 3.96 -0.02
C ARG A 137 -5.94 2.88 -0.32
N ILE A 138 -5.58 1.82 -1.07
CA ILE A 138 -6.47 0.69 -1.33
C ILE A 138 -7.01 0.12 -0.01
N HIS A 139 -8.32 -0.07 0.09
CA HIS A 139 -8.98 -0.62 1.28
C HIS A 139 -9.88 -1.82 0.95
N PRO A 140 -10.21 -2.66 1.95
CA PRO A 140 -11.09 -3.81 1.74
C PRO A 140 -12.50 -3.40 1.30
N HIS A 141 -13.18 -4.31 0.61
CA HIS A 141 -14.59 -4.20 0.26
C HIS A 141 -15.36 -5.50 0.51
N ALA A 142 -14.91 -6.60 -0.10
CA ALA A 142 -15.50 -7.92 0.08
C ALA A 142 -14.42 -9.01 -0.05
N THR A 143 -14.75 -10.26 0.26
CA THR A 143 -13.81 -11.37 0.11
C THR A 143 -13.25 -11.43 -1.32
N GLY A 144 -11.93 -11.36 -1.44
CA GLY A 144 -11.23 -11.37 -2.73
C GLY A 144 -11.21 -10.04 -3.48
N LYS A 145 -11.98 -9.03 -3.08
CA LYS A 145 -12.05 -7.72 -3.74
C LYS A 145 -11.68 -6.57 -2.82
N VAL A 146 -10.96 -5.62 -3.39
CA VAL A 146 -10.55 -4.38 -2.72
C VAL A 146 -10.94 -3.19 -3.60
N VAL A 147 -10.94 -2.02 -3.01
CA VAL A 147 -11.28 -0.77 -3.68
C VAL A 147 -10.02 0.07 -3.80
N LEU A 148 -9.73 0.49 -5.02
CA LEU A 148 -8.74 1.50 -5.36
C LEU A 148 -9.46 2.84 -5.55
N PRO A 149 -9.35 3.78 -4.59
CA PRO A 149 -9.87 5.13 -4.77
C PRO A 149 -8.90 5.93 -5.66
N ALA A 150 -9.36 6.40 -6.81
CA ALA A 150 -8.54 7.18 -7.74
C ALA A 150 -9.36 8.25 -8.49
N THR A 151 -8.70 9.35 -8.85
CA THR A 151 -9.21 10.27 -9.87
C THR A 151 -8.98 9.68 -11.26
N GLU A 152 -9.58 10.25 -12.30
CA GLU A 152 -9.35 9.82 -13.69
C GLU A 152 -7.86 9.95 -14.07
N ASP A 153 -7.28 11.14 -13.93
CA ASP A 153 -5.86 11.40 -14.19
C ASP A 153 -4.93 10.48 -13.36
N GLY A 154 -5.25 10.30 -12.08
CA GLY A 154 -4.46 9.43 -11.20
C GLY A 154 -4.52 7.95 -11.59
N LEU A 155 -5.67 7.50 -12.12
CA LEU A 155 -5.83 6.15 -12.64
C LEU A 155 -5.04 5.96 -13.94
N GLU A 156 -5.11 6.94 -14.86
CA GLU A 156 -4.36 6.91 -16.11
C GLU A 156 -2.84 6.84 -15.87
N GLU A 157 -2.31 7.66 -14.95
CA GLU A 157 -0.89 7.64 -14.59
C GLU A 157 -0.45 6.30 -14.00
N LEU A 158 -1.27 5.72 -13.10
CA LEU A 158 -1.01 4.41 -12.52
C LEU A 158 -1.01 3.29 -13.59
N ILE A 159 -1.97 3.34 -14.53
CA ILE A 159 -2.03 2.40 -15.67
C ILE A 159 -0.78 2.55 -16.55
N GLY A 160 -0.35 3.78 -16.83
CA GLY A 160 0.87 4.08 -17.58
C GLY A 160 2.12 3.51 -16.92
N SER A 161 2.27 3.71 -15.60
CA SER A 161 3.38 3.15 -14.82
C SER A 161 3.41 1.62 -14.85
N LEU A 162 2.25 0.98 -14.69
CA LEU A 162 2.11 -0.48 -14.76
C LEU A 162 2.48 -1.02 -16.14
N ALA A 163 2.00 -0.39 -17.22
CA ALA A 163 2.33 -0.78 -18.59
C ALA A 163 3.83 -0.60 -18.89
N ALA A 164 4.42 0.53 -18.45
CA ALA A 164 5.84 0.79 -18.61
C ALA A 164 6.67 -0.30 -17.94
N GLU A 165 6.34 -0.70 -16.71
CA GLU A 165 7.09 -1.75 -16.02
C GLU A 165 6.89 -3.14 -16.64
N ALA A 166 5.67 -3.49 -17.08
CA ALA A 166 5.40 -4.74 -17.78
C ALA A 166 6.19 -4.88 -19.09
N ASN A 167 6.28 -3.80 -19.87
CA ASN A 167 6.98 -3.77 -21.15
C ASN A 167 8.51 -3.91 -21.02
N HIS A 168 9.07 -3.50 -19.88
CA HIS A 168 10.51 -3.60 -19.62
C HIS A 168 10.89 -4.79 -18.71
N GLU A 169 9.91 -5.58 -18.28
CA GLU A 169 10.15 -6.76 -17.45
C GLU A 169 10.81 -7.89 -18.28
N THR A 170 11.85 -8.48 -17.72
CA THR A 170 12.62 -9.58 -18.35
C THR A 170 12.23 -10.95 -17.79
N ASP A 171 11.71 -11.02 -16.56
CA ASP A 171 11.15 -12.24 -15.99
C ASP A 171 9.72 -12.46 -16.51
N MET A 172 9.58 -13.43 -17.40
CA MET A 172 8.31 -13.84 -18.00
C MET A 172 7.19 -14.13 -16.99
N ARG A 173 7.52 -14.62 -15.79
CA ARG A 173 6.52 -14.89 -14.75
C ARG A 173 6.02 -13.61 -14.12
N ARG A 174 6.92 -12.65 -13.87
CA ARG A 174 6.55 -11.33 -13.35
C ARG A 174 5.80 -10.54 -14.40
N GLN A 175 6.25 -10.55 -15.66
CA GLN A 175 5.58 -9.90 -16.78
C GLN A 175 4.11 -10.35 -16.88
N ARG A 176 3.84 -11.66 -16.90
CA ARG A 176 2.46 -12.18 -16.93
C ARG A 176 1.59 -11.70 -15.77
N ARG A 177 2.16 -11.56 -14.56
CA ARG A 177 1.42 -11.01 -13.41
C ARG A 177 1.07 -9.54 -13.62
N LEU A 178 1.99 -8.77 -14.20
CA LEU A 178 1.78 -7.36 -14.53
C LEU A 178 0.73 -7.21 -15.66
N ASP A 179 0.78 -8.05 -16.69
CA ASP A 179 -0.21 -8.06 -17.78
C ASP A 179 -1.63 -8.35 -17.25
N VAL A 180 -1.77 -9.36 -16.38
CA VAL A 180 -3.05 -9.67 -15.72
C VAL A 180 -3.54 -8.50 -14.87
N ALA A 181 -2.64 -7.83 -14.15
CA ALA A 181 -2.99 -6.63 -13.38
C ALA A 181 -3.42 -5.48 -14.29
N PHE A 182 -2.77 -5.31 -15.44
CA PHE A 182 -3.07 -4.27 -16.42
C PHE A 182 -4.45 -4.49 -17.06
N GLU A 183 -4.75 -5.71 -17.49
CA GLU A 183 -6.07 -6.07 -18.03
C GLU A 183 -7.18 -5.84 -17.00
N ALA A 184 -6.96 -6.29 -15.76
CA ALA A 184 -7.94 -6.13 -14.69
C ALA A 184 -8.20 -4.65 -14.35
N LEU A 185 -7.16 -3.81 -14.33
CA LEU A 185 -7.29 -2.39 -14.03
C LEU A 185 -8.01 -1.64 -15.14
N ASN A 186 -7.69 -1.92 -16.42
CA ASN A 186 -8.40 -1.34 -17.57
C ASN A 186 -9.86 -1.77 -17.64
N ALA A 187 -10.17 -3.03 -17.38
CA ALA A 187 -11.54 -3.51 -17.34
C ALA A 187 -12.35 -2.82 -16.23
N ALA A 188 -11.74 -2.64 -15.05
CA ALA A 188 -12.38 -1.95 -13.94
C ALA A 188 -12.59 -0.45 -14.23
N ALA A 189 -11.62 0.20 -14.88
CA ALA A 189 -11.72 1.60 -15.33
C ALA A 189 -12.90 1.79 -16.30
N GLY A 190 -13.01 0.94 -17.32
CA GLY A 190 -14.10 1.01 -18.31
C GLY A 190 -15.50 0.73 -17.74
N SER A 191 -15.58 -0.01 -16.63
CA SER A 191 -16.86 -0.31 -15.97
C SER A 191 -17.40 0.80 -15.06
N ASN A 192 -16.56 1.77 -14.67
CA ASN A 192 -16.94 2.88 -13.79
C ASN A 192 -17.46 4.12 -14.56
N GLY A 193 -17.43 4.07 -15.90
CA GLY A 193 -17.90 5.12 -16.81
C GLY A 193 -19.29 4.87 -17.42
N ALA A 194 -20.04 3.86 -16.95
CA ALA A 194 -21.40 3.53 -17.38
C ALA A 194 -22.39 3.64 -16.21
#